data_AF-A0A6B3GY27-F1
#
_entry.id   AF-A0A6B3GY27-F1
#
_cell.length_a   1.000
_cell.length_b   1.000
_cell.length_c   1.000
_cell.angle_alpha   90.00
_cell.angle_beta   90.00
_cell.angle_gamma   90.00
#
_symmetry.space_group_name_H-M   'P 1'
#
loop_
_entity.id
_entity.type
_entity.pdbx_description
1 polymer ?
#
loop_
_entity_poly.entity_id
_entity_poly.type
_entity_poly.pdbx_seq_one_letter_code
_entity_poly.pdbx_strand_id
1 'polypeptide(L)' 'PEDCDAAQGMLGDSVSVYLDGGPTPGIVPSSIVDVTGATPVLLRAGALSAEELRKVVPDLEVAN' A
#
# COMPACT_ATOMS: atom_id res chain seq x y z
N PRO A 1 -2.19 -1.60 10.66
CA PRO A 1 -3.30 -1.65 11.63
C PRO A 1 -4.56 -1.14 10.93
N GLU A 2 -5.71 -1.77 11.16
CA GLU A 2 -6.98 -1.41 10.51
C GLU A 2 -7.77 -0.35 11.27
N ASP A 3 -7.45 -0.13 12.54
CA ASP A 3 -8.02 0.88 13.44
C ASP A 3 -6.97 1.41 14.45
N CYS A 4 -7.42 2.33 15.32
CA CYS A 4 -6.58 2.96 16.34
C CYS A 4 -6.11 1.96 17.42
N ASP A 5 -6.98 1.06 17.86
CA ASP A 5 -6.68 0.07 18.92
C ASP A 5 -5.60 -0.92 18.46
N ALA A 6 -5.68 -1.41 17.22
CA ALA A 6 -4.64 -2.25 16.64
C ALA A 6 -3.31 -1.49 16.51
N ALA A 7 -3.34 -0.20 16.17
CA ALA A 7 -2.14 0.62 16.11
C ALA A 7 -1.49 0.79 17.49
N GLN A 8 -2.30 1.03 18.54
CA GLN A 8 -1.82 1.14 19.91
C GLN A 8 -1.26 -0.19 20.43
N GLY A 9 -1.88 -1.33 20.08
CA GLY A 9 -1.35 -2.65 20.42
C GLY A 9 0.01 -2.95 19.78
N MET A 10 0.29 -2.40 18.59
CA MET A 10 1.57 -2.57 17.90
C MET A 10 2.68 -1.64 18.41
N LEU A 11 2.34 -0.38 18.70
CA LEU A 11 3.34 0.67 18.92
C LEU A 11 3.45 1.11 20.39
N GLY A 12 2.40 0.95 21.19
CA GLY A 12 2.37 1.30 22.61
C GLY A 12 2.96 2.70 22.91
N ASP A 13 3.82 2.77 23.92
CA ASP A 13 4.40 4.03 24.37
C ASP A 13 5.54 4.57 23.47
N SER A 14 5.90 3.86 22.38
CA SER A 14 6.88 4.36 21.41
C SER A 14 6.37 5.55 20.59
N VAL A 15 5.05 5.76 20.60
CA VAL A 15 4.36 6.84 19.94
C VAL A 15 3.57 7.64 20.97
N SER A 16 3.75 8.96 20.97
CA SER A 16 3.15 9.85 21.98
C SER A 16 1.69 10.23 21.69
N VAL A 17 1.20 10.02 20.46
CA VAL A 17 -0.13 10.45 20.02
C VAL A 17 -0.73 9.43 19.05
N TYR A 18 -2.00 9.09 19.27
CA TYR A 18 -2.83 8.30 18.38
C TYR A 18 -4.02 9.15 17.91
N LEU A 19 -4.31 9.11 16.61
CA LEU A 19 -5.47 9.79 16.02
C LEU A 19 -6.50 8.74 15.61
N ASP A 20 -7.61 8.70 16.34
CA ASP A 20 -8.70 7.76 16.07
C ASP A 20 -9.65 8.32 15.00
N GLY A 21 -9.56 7.75 13.81
CA GLY A 21 -10.47 8.01 12.68
C GLY A 21 -11.49 6.90 12.45
N GLY A 22 -11.61 5.94 13.37
CA GLY A 22 -12.36 4.70 13.17
C GLY A 22 -11.67 3.72 12.20
N PRO A 23 -12.35 2.61 11.84
CA PRO A 23 -11.79 1.60 10.95
C PRO A 23 -11.50 2.12 9.54
N THR A 24 -10.37 1.68 8.99
CA THR A 24 -10.01 1.95 7.59
C THR A 24 -10.97 1.25 6.62
N PRO A 25 -11.26 1.86 5.45
CA PRO A 25 -12.19 1.29 4.47
C PRO A 25 -11.64 0.05 3.74
N GLY A 26 -10.38 -0.34 3.94
CA GLY A 26 -9.79 -1.51 3.30
C GLY A 26 -8.47 -1.95 3.92
N ILE A 27 -8.28 -3.27 3.96
CA ILE A 27 -7.11 -3.93 4.56
C ILE A 27 -5.96 -4.12 3.57
N VAL A 28 -6.18 -3.90 2.27
CA VAL A 28 -5.18 -4.15 1.24
C VAL A 28 -4.19 -2.99 1.19
N PRO A 29 -2.89 -3.22 1.45
CA PRO A 29 -1.88 -2.17 1.35
C PRO A 29 -1.82 -1.57 -0.07
N SER A 30 -1.20 -0.39 -0.20
CA SER A 30 -0.99 0.23 -1.50
C SER A 30 -0.14 -0.65 -2.45
N SER A 31 -0.40 -0.51 -3.75
CA SER A 31 0.50 -1.06 -4.77
C SER A 31 1.83 -0.29 -4.77
N ILE A 32 2.94 -1.00 -4.98
CA ILE A 32 4.29 -0.41 -5.03
C ILE A 32 4.83 -0.60 -6.44
N VAL A 33 5.16 0.50 -7.11
CA VAL A 33 5.74 0.50 -8.45
C VAL A 33 7.12 1.15 -8.41
N ASP A 34 8.12 0.46 -8.93
CA ASP A 34 9.43 1.01 -9.23
C ASP A 34 9.38 1.75 -10.57
N VAL A 35 9.75 3.03 -10.55
CA VAL A 35 9.82 3.92 -11.74
C VAL A 35 11.23 4.47 -11.94
N THR A 36 12.25 3.84 -11.36
CA THR A 36 13.65 4.27 -11.49
C THR A 36 14.26 3.87 -12.83
N GLY A 37 13.73 2.83 -13.48
CA GLY A 37 14.14 2.35 -14.80
C GLY A 37 13.30 2.92 -15.95
N ALA A 38 13.67 2.54 -17.19
CA ALA A 38 12.92 2.95 -18.39
C ALA A 38 11.53 2.31 -18.46
N THR A 39 11.39 1.08 -17.94
CA THR A 39 10.12 0.36 -17.88
C THR A 39 9.70 0.25 -16.41
N PRO A 40 8.52 0.78 -16.02
CA PRO A 40 8.01 0.64 -14.67
C PRO A 40 7.79 -0.82 -14.27
N VAL A 41 8.04 -1.16 -13.00
CA VAL A 41 7.89 -2.53 -12.47
C VAL A 41 7.00 -2.53 -11.24
N LEU A 42 5.92 -3.31 -11.26
CA LEU A 42 5.09 -3.56 -10.09
C LEU A 42 5.81 -4.50 -9.12
N LEU A 43 6.35 -3.94 -8.04
CA LEU A 43 7.05 -4.69 -6.98
C LEU A 43 6.09 -5.40 -6.04
N ARG A 44 4.93 -4.80 -5.78
CA ARG A 44 3.87 -5.39 -4.95
C ARG A 44 2.51 -4.98 -5.46
N ALA A 45 1.68 -5.96 -5.81
CA ALA A 45 0.26 -5.74 -6.04
C ALA A 45 -0.45 -5.40 -4.73
N GLY A 46 -1.24 -4.33 -4.75
CA GLY A 46 -2.03 -3.84 -3.63
C GLY A 46 -3.45 -3.52 -4.08
N ALA A 47 -3.99 -2.37 -3.65
CA ALA A 47 -5.32 -1.91 -4.06
C ALA A 47 -5.51 -1.78 -5.59
N LEU A 48 -4.42 -1.64 -6.37
CA LEU A 48 -4.44 -1.64 -7.83
C LEU A 48 -3.76 -2.91 -8.37
N SER A 49 -4.47 -3.63 -9.24
CA SER A 49 -3.93 -4.80 -9.95
C SER A 49 -2.99 -4.37 -11.08
N ALA A 50 -2.17 -5.31 -11.57
CA ALA A 50 -1.34 -5.05 -12.75
C ALA A 50 -2.19 -4.76 -14.00
N GLU A 51 -3.37 -5.36 -14.10
CA GLU A 51 -4.31 -5.11 -15.20
C GLU A 51 -4.87 -3.68 -15.16
N GLU A 52 -5.29 -3.19 -13.99
CA GLU A 52 -5.77 -1.81 -13.85
C GLU A 52 -4.67 -0.80 -14.19
N LEU A 53 -3.44 -1.04 -13.71
CA LEU A 53 -2.31 -0.17 -13.99
C LEU A 53 -1.93 -0.17 -15.48
N ARG A 54 -2.00 -1.32 -16.15
CA ARG A 54 -1.71 -1.45 -17.59
C ARG A 54 -2.67 -0.70 -18.50
N LYS A 55 -3.84 -0.29 -18.01
CA LYS A 55 -4.74 0.61 -18.76
C LYS A 55 -4.10 1.98 -19.02
N VAL A 56 -3.17 2.41 -18.17
CA VAL A 56 -2.49 3.71 -18.26
C VAL A 56 -1.01 3.56 -18.63
N VAL A 57 -0.36 2.48 -18.18
CA VAL A 57 1.05 2.18 -18.44
C VAL A 57 1.16 0.78 -19.06
N PRO A 58 0.93 0.63 -20.38
CA PRO A 58 0.77 -0.68 -21.01
C PRO A 58 2.00 -1.60 -20.94
N ASP A 59 3.19 -1.02 -20.85
CA ASP A 59 4.47 -1.71 -20.79
C ASP A 59 4.90 -2.10 -19.36
N LEU A 60 4.05 -1.84 -18.35
CA LEU A 60 4.32 -2.21 -16.95
C LEU A 60 4.64 -3.71 -16.80
N GLU A 61 5.80 -3.99 -16.23
CA GLU A 61 6.22 -5.34 -15.83
C GLU A 61 5.81 -5.65 -14.39
N VAL A 62 5.82 -6.93 -14.01
CA VAL A 62 5.57 -7.39 -12.64
C VAL A 62 6.82 -8.08 -12.15
N ALA A 63 7.28 -7.72 -10.94
CA ALA A 63 8.42 -8.38 -10.32
C ALA A 63 8.15 -9.89 -10.20
N ASN A 64 9.16 -10.69 -10.54
CA ASN A 64 9.10 -12.15 -10.48
C ASN A 64 8.96 -12.67 -9.04
#